data_AF-A0A831L4R6-F1
#
_entry.id   AF-A0A831L4R6-F1
#
_cell.length_a   1.000
_cell.length_b   1.000
_cell.length_c   1.000
_cell.angle_alpha   90.00
_cell.angle_beta   90.00
_cell.angle_gamma   90.00
#
_symmetry.space_group_name_H-M   'P 1'
#
loop_
_entity.id
_entity.type
_entity.pdbx_description
1 polymer ?
#
loop_
_entity_poly.entity_id
_entity_poly.type
_entity_poly.pdbx_seq_one_letter_code
_entity_poly.pdbx_strand_id
1 'polypeptide(L)' 'MAKWKQCQIHAWHIEDEHVHLYISIPPKYSVFSSIQILKGKTSSWLKKKQRNFPRMHSEAGATMSQLSD' A
#
# COMPACT_ATOMS: atom_id res chain seq x y z
N MET A 1 -9.70 -16.61 -2.96
CA MET A 1 -9.16 -16.15 -1.66
C MET A 1 -7.67 -16.42 -1.63
N ALA A 2 -6.84 -15.43 -1.30
CA ALA A 2 -5.38 -15.55 -1.31
C ALA A 2 -4.92 -16.46 -0.16
N LYS A 3 -4.56 -17.71 -0.47
CA LYS A 3 -4.00 -18.67 0.49
C LYS A 3 -2.48 -18.59 0.43
N TRP A 4 -1.87 -17.76 1.28
CA TRP A 4 -0.41 -17.73 1.42
C TRP A 4 -0.02 -18.40 2.72
N LYS A 5 0.74 -19.50 2.66
CA LYS A 5 1.27 -20.22 3.82
C LYS A 5 0.25 -20.54 4.92
N GLN A 6 -0.99 -20.92 4.54
CA GLN A 6 -2.11 -21.15 5.46
C GLN A 6 -2.53 -19.92 6.29
N CYS A 7 -2.03 -18.73 5.97
CA CYS A 7 -2.58 -17.49 6.51
C CYS A 7 -3.94 -17.22 5.88
N GLN A 8 -4.92 -16.89 6.73
CA GLN A 8 -6.28 -16.59 6.32
C GLN A 8 -6.63 -15.17 6.73
N ILE A 9 -7.08 -14.37 5.76
CA ILE A 9 -7.65 -13.04 6.02
C ILE A 9 -9.12 -13.24 6.30
N HIS A 10 -9.58 -12.81 7.47
CA HIS A 10 -10.97 -12.92 7.90
C HIS A 10 -11.75 -11.65 7.60
N ALA A 11 -11.13 -10.49 7.85
CA ALA A 11 -11.72 -9.18 7.57
C ALA A 11 -10.63 -8.14 7.29
N TRP A 12 -11.01 -7.06 6.61
CA TRP A 12 -10.15 -5.91 6.37
C TRP A 12 -10.99 -4.64 6.24
N HIS A 13 -10.43 -3.51 6.67
CA HIS A 13 -11.01 -2.18 6.51
C HIS A 13 -9.90 -1.21 6.07
N ILE A 14 -10.15 -0.47 4.99
CA ILE A 14 -9.20 0.52 4.45
C ILE A 14 -9.78 1.90 4.72
N GLU A 15 -9.01 2.72 5.43
CA GLU A 15 -9.23 4.14 5.58
C GLU A 15 -8.20 4.91 4.74
N ASP A 16 -8.34 6.22 4.64
CA ASP A 16 -7.50 7.05 3.76
C ASP A 16 -6.01 7.00 4.13
N GLU A 17 -5.69 7.01 5.44
CA GLU A 17 -4.31 7.05 5.94
C GLU A 17 -3.82 5.71 6.49
N HIS A 18 -4.73 4.74 6.73
CA HIS A 18 -4.36 3.47 7.37
C HIS A 18 -5.29 2.31 7.02
N VAL A 19 -4.84 1.09 7.34
CA VAL A 19 -5.56 -0.15 7.03
C VAL A 19 -5.61 -1.05 8.26
N HIS A 20 -6.80 -1.53 8.59
CA HIS A 20 -7.03 -2.57 9.60
C HIS A 20 -7.14 -3.92 8.92
N LEU A 21 -6.42 -4.92 9.43
CA LEU A 21 -6.35 -6.25 8.82
C LEU A 21 -6.50 -7.33 9.90
N TYR A 22 -7.57 -8.12 9.80
CA TYR A 22 -7.80 -9.26 10.69
C TYR A 22 -7.36 -10.56 10.00
N ILE A 23 -6.19 -11.07 10.40
CA ILE A 23 -5.54 -12.23 9.78
C ILE A 23 -5.17 -13.27 10.83
N SER A 24 -5.42 -14.54 10.54
CA SER A 24 -4.79 -15.66 11.24
C SER A 24 -3.47 -16.02 10.59
N ILE A 25 -2.39 -15.99 11.37
CA ILE A 25 -1.05 -16.41 10.95
C ILE A 25 -0.69 -17.66 11.76
N PRO A 26 -0.35 -18.80 11.12
CA PRO A 26 0.07 -20.00 11.84
C PRO A 26 1.33 -19.74 12.69
N PRO A 27 1.44 -20.34 13.90
CA PRO A 27 2.54 -20.08 14.83
C PRO A 27 3.90 -20.54 14.29
N LYS A 28 3.93 -21.37 13.25
CA LYS A 28 5.15 -21.76 12.52
C LYS A 28 5.85 -20.59 11.83
N TYR A 29 5.15 -19.48 11.60
CA TYR A 29 5.67 -18.31 10.91
C TYR A 29 5.74 -17.10 11.83
N SER A 30 6.84 -16.34 11.72
CA SER A 30 6.95 -15.06 12.40
C SER A 30 5.90 -14.08 11.90
N VAL A 31 5.16 -13.45 12.82
CA VAL A 31 4.21 -12.37 12.54
C VAL A 31 4.93 -11.23 11.82
N PHE A 32 6.10 -10.82 12.32
CA PHE A 32 6.88 -9.73 11.75
C PHE A 32 7.25 -10.01 10.29
N SER A 33 7.86 -11.16 9.99
CA SER A 33 8.27 -11.52 8.63
C SER A 33 7.07 -11.63 7.69
N SER A 34 5.93 -12.12 8.19
CA SER A 34 4.69 -12.24 7.40
C SER A 34 4.14 -10.87 7.01
N ILE A 35 4.10 -9.92 7.96
CA ILE A 35 3.66 -8.55 7.70
C ILE A 35 4.65 -7.79 6.81
N GLN A 36 5.96 -7.99 7.00
CA GLN A 36 6.98 -7.38 6.15
C GLN A 36 6.81 -7.79 4.68
N ILE A 37 6.62 -9.10 4.42
CA ILE A 37 6.38 -9.63 3.07
C ILE A 37 5.07 -9.08 2.51
N LEU A 38 4.01 -9.05 3.32
CA LEU A 38 2.71 -8.54 2.92
C LEU A 38 2.82 -7.08 2.46
N LYS A 39 3.33 -6.19 3.31
CA LYS A 39 3.51 -4.76 3.01
C LYS A 39 4.45 -4.53 1.81
N GLY A 40 5.54 -5.27 1.72
CA GLY A 40 6.50 -5.12 0.62
C GLY A 40 5.91 -5.53 -0.73
N LYS A 41 5.22 -6.67 -0.79
CA LYS A 41 4.58 -7.15 -2.02
C LYS A 41 3.42 -6.25 -2.45
N THR A 42 2.58 -5.82 -1.52
CA THR A 42 1.46 -4.93 -1.86
C THR A 42 1.96 -3.56 -2.32
N SER A 43 2.98 -2.98 -1.69
CA SER A 43 3.60 -1.72 -2.13
C SER A 43 4.17 -1.83 -3.56
N SER A 44 4.94 -2.88 -3.85
CA SER A 44 5.50 -3.10 -5.19
C SER A 44 4.40 -3.29 -6.24
N TRP A 45 3.37 -4.05 -5.92
CA TRP A 45 2.23 -4.27 -6.79
C TRP A 45 1.45 -2.98 -7.04
N LEU A 46 1.18 -2.21 -5.98
CA LEU A 46 0.46 -0.95 -6.06
C LEU A 46 1.22 0.06 -6.90
N LYS A 47 2.54 0.22 -6.68
CA LYS A 47 3.41 1.09 -7.49
C LYS A 47 3.36 0.75 -8.98
N LYS A 48 3.33 -0.54 -9.32
CA LYS A 48 3.21 -0.99 -10.73
C LYS A 48 1.82 -0.71 -11.31
N LYS A 49 0.78 -0.86 -10.50
CA LYS A 49 -0.62 -0.68 -10.91
C LYS A 49 -1.02 0.80 -11.01
N GLN A 50 -0.49 1.64 -10.13
CA GLN A 50 -0.69 3.09 -10.08
C GLN A 50 0.28 3.87 -10.98
N ARG A 51 0.83 3.27 -12.04
CA ARG A 51 1.71 3.97 -13.01
C ARG A 51 1.07 5.22 -13.62
N ASN A 52 -0.25 5.35 -13.55
CA ASN A 52 -1.03 6.48 -14.06
C ASN A 52 -1.66 7.35 -12.96
N PHE A 53 -1.32 7.17 -11.68
CA PHE A 53 -1.83 8.05 -10.63
C PHE A 53 -1.06 9.37 -10.73
N PRO A 54 -1.74 10.53 -10.88
CA PRO A 54 -1.07 11.81 -10.86
C PRO A 54 -0.27 11.90 -9.57
N ARG A 55 0.98 12.36 -9.69
CA ARG A 55 1.86 12.63 -8.56
C ARG A 55 1.09 13.61 -7.65
N MET A 56 0.50 13.13 -6.56
CA MET A 56 -0.16 14.01 -5.61
C MET A 56 0.94 14.83 -4.93
N HIS A 57 1.08 16.06 -5.42
CA HIS A 57 1.89 17.18 -4.96
C HIS A 57 3.40 16.95 -4.78
N SER A 58 4.14 17.30 -5.83
CA SER A 58 5.15 18.37 -5.73
C SER A 58 4.72 19.56 -6.60
N GLU A 59 3.46 19.97 -6.49
CA GLU A 59 2.99 21.24 -7.04
C GLU A 59 3.20 22.32 -5.98
N ALA A 60 4.45 22.79 -5.89
CA ALA A 60 4.80 23.99 -5.15
C ALA A 60 5.99 24.73 -5.80
N GLY A 61 6.11 24.69 -7.13
CA GLY A 61 7.24 25.36 -7.79
C GLY A 61 7.23 25.50 -9.31
N ALA A 62 6.11 25.29 -10.01
CA ALA A 62 6.13 25.34 -11.48
C ALA A 62 4.87 25.97 -12.10
N THR A 63 4.40 27.11 -11.57
CA THR A 63 3.47 28.00 -12.28
C THR A 63 3.60 29.45 -11.81
N MET A 64 4.75 30.10 -12.03
CA MET A 64 4.87 31.58 -11.98
C MET A 64 5.99 32.05 -12.93
N SER A 65 5.80 31.87 -14.24
CA SER A 65 6.57 32.62 -15.25
C SER A 65 5.78 32.91 -16.53
N GLN A 66 4.46 32.94 -16.44
CA GLN A 66 3.59 33.37 -17.54
C GLN A 66 2.41 34.15 -16.96
N LEU A 67 2.71 35.30 -16.36
CA LEU A 67 1.81 36.43 -16.13
C LEU A 67 2.69 37.58 -15.56
N SER A 68 3.57 38.10 -16.41
CA SER A 68 4.03 39.48 -16.33
C SER A 68 4.15 39.96 -17.76
N ASP A 69 3.49 41.07 -18.04
CA ASP A 69 3.53 41.83 -19.29
C ASP A 69 4.96 42.05 -19.83
#